data_AF-A0A9Q1RG90-F1
#
_entry.id   AF-A0A9Q1RG90-F1
#
_cell.length_a   1.000
_cell.length_b   1.000
_cell.length_c   1.000
_cell.angle_alpha   90.00
_cell.angle_beta   90.00
_cell.angle_gamma   90.00
#
_symmetry.space_group_name_H-M   'P 1'
#
loop_
_entity.id
_entity.type
_entity.pdbx_description
1 polymer ?
#
loop_
_entity_poly.entity_id
_entity_poly.type
_entity_poly.pdbx_seq_one_letter_code
_entity_poly.pdbx_strand_id
1 'polypeptide(L)'
;MNKGGGGPTAAAAAAATQKQKSLLQRVDTDIGNIVDNYGFLVNGARVNDPPVRNSQEAFMMEMRASRMVQAADSLLKLVSELKQTAMFSGFASLNDHVEQRTEEFTEQAEKTECMLSRIGEEAAASLKELESHYYSSAERTSSSLPSYSQETMP
;
A
#
# COMPACT_ATOMS: atom_id res chain seq x y z
N MET A 1 -6.68 8.86 30.22
CA MET A 1 -5.84 8.53 29.05
C MET A 1 -5.62 7.01 29.00
N ASN A 2 -6.09 6.33 27.96
CA ASN A 2 -5.49 5.06 27.53
C ASN A 2 -5.79 4.85 26.04
N LYS A 3 -4.84 5.18 25.16
CA LYS A 3 -4.86 4.81 23.74
C LYS A 3 -3.76 3.77 23.55
N GLY A 4 -4.14 2.49 23.64
CA GLY A 4 -3.22 1.36 23.53
C GLY A 4 -3.93 0.15 22.95
N GLY A 5 -4.23 0.21 21.66
CA GLY A 5 -4.76 -0.92 20.89
C GLY A 5 -4.12 -0.89 19.51
N GLY A 6 -3.23 -1.84 19.24
CA GLY A 6 -2.54 -1.96 17.96
C GLY A 6 -3.56 -2.03 16.81
N GLY A 7 -3.43 -1.11 15.85
CA GLY A 7 -4.34 -1.00 14.73
C GLY A 7 -4.31 -2.23 13.79
N PRO A 8 -5.26 -2.32 12.85
CA PRO A 8 -5.38 -3.42 11.88
C PRO A 8 -4.07 -3.73 11.13
N THR A 9 -3.21 -2.74 10.92
CA THR A 9 -1.88 -2.89 10.31
C THR A 9 -0.92 -3.75 11.13
N ALA A 10 -0.96 -3.67 12.47
CA ALA A 10 -0.09 -4.46 13.34
C ALA A 10 -0.48 -5.95 13.36
N ALA A 11 -1.78 -6.22 13.33
CA ALA A 11 -2.30 -7.60 13.21
C ALA A 11 -1.97 -8.22 11.85
N ALA A 12 -2.09 -7.44 10.77
CA ALA A 12 -1.71 -7.87 9.43
C ALA A 12 -0.20 -8.16 9.31
N ALA A 13 0.64 -7.30 9.89
CA ALA A 13 2.09 -7.52 9.93
C ALA A 13 2.45 -8.80 10.70
N ALA A 14 1.85 -9.03 11.87
CA ALA A 14 2.07 -10.25 12.65
C ALA A 14 1.63 -11.51 11.88
N ALA A 15 0.50 -11.46 11.18
CA ALA A 15 0.03 -12.56 10.33
C ALA A 15 0.98 -12.84 9.16
N ALA A 16 1.54 -11.79 8.53
CA ALA A 16 2.53 -11.93 7.47
C ALA A 16 3.82 -12.58 7.97
N THR A 17 4.33 -12.16 9.13
CA THR A 17 5.51 -12.78 9.77
C THR A 17 5.25 -14.25 10.12
N GLN A 18 4.08 -14.57 10.68
CA GLN A 18 3.72 -15.94 11.01
C GLN A 18 3.61 -16.82 9.75
N LYS A 19 3.04 -16.29 8.66
CA LYS A 19 2.98 -16.97 7.37
C LYS A 19 4.38 -17.21 6.79
N GLN A 20 5.28 -16.23 6.89
CA GLN A 20 6.66 -16.41 6.44
C GLN A 20 7.36 -17.54 7.22
N LYS A 21 7.19 -17.57 8.55
CA LYS A 21 7.77 -18.62 9.39
C LYS A 21 7.22 -20.00 9.05
N SER A 22 5.92 -20.13 8.81
CA SER A 22 5.33 -21.43 8.45
C SER A 22 5.80 -21.93 7.09
N LEU A 23 5.98 -21.04 6.11
CA LEU A 23 6.52 -21.40 4.80
C LEU A 23 7.97 -21.92 4.91
N LEU A 24 8.82 -21.24 5.69
CA LEU A 24 10.20 -21.70 5.93
C LEU A 24 10.23 -23.07 6.60
N GLN A 25 9.43 -23.25 7.66
CA GLN A 25 9.33 -24.54 8.35
C GLN A 25 8.88 -25.66 7.42
N ARG A 26 7.95 -25.38 6.50
CA ARG A 26 7.46 -26.37 5.53
C ARG A 26 8.55 -26.76 4.54
N VAL A 27 9.33 -25.80 4.04
CA VAL A 27 10.51 -26.06 3.20
C VAL A 27 11.51 -26.98 3.89
N ASP A 28 11.91 -26.62 5.11
CA ASP A 28 12.91 -27.38 5.86
C ASP A 28 12.43 -28.82 6.13
N THR A 29 11.15 -28.96 6.48
CA THR A 29 10.52 -30.26 6.72
C THR A 29 10.47 -31.12 5.44
N ASP A 30 10.03 -30.55 4.33
CA ASP A 30 9.90 -31.30 3.07
C ASP A 30 11.26 -31.67 2.47
N ILE A 31 12.25 -30.77 2.55
CA ILE A 31 13.64 -31.08 2.14
C ILE A 31 14.23 -32.18 3.03
N GLY A 32 14.08 -32.06 4.36
CA GLY A 32 14.53 -33.09 5.30
C GLY A 32 13.91 -34.45 4.98
N ASN A 33 12.59 -34.50 4.75
CA ASN A 33 11.89 -35.71 4.35
C ASN A 33 12.45 -36.31 3.05
N ILE A 34 12.76 -35.50 2.04
CA ILE A 34 13.33 -36.01 0.78
C ILE A 34 14.71 -36.63 1.04
N VAL A 35 15.59 -35.91 1.76
CA VAL A 35 16.97 -36.35 2.03
C VAL A 35 16.99 -37.63 2.86
N ASP A 36 16.19 -37.70 3.92
CA ASP A 36 16.12 -38.85 4.81
C ASP A 36 15.60 -40.09 4.09
N ASN A 37 14.47 -39.95 3.36
CA ASN A 37 13.90 -41.07 2.60
C ASN A 37 14.83 -41.52 1.47
N TYR A 38 15.55 -40.61 0.82
CA TYR A 38 16.58 -40.96 -0.16
C TYR A 38 17.74 -41.75 0.49
N GLY A 39 18.25 -41.29 1.63
CA GLY A 39 19.28 -42.01 2.38
C GLY A 39 18.85 -43.44 2.75
N PHE A 40 17.60 -43.60 3.17
CA PHE A 40 17.03 -44.91 3.45
C PHE A 40 16.91 -45.81 2.21
N LEU A 41 16.58 -45.26 1.04
CA LEU A 41 16.52 -46.01 -0.22
C LEU A 41 17.91 -46.46 -0.66
N VAL A 42 18.90 -45.56 -0.62
CA VAL A 42 20.29 -45.85 -0.98
C VAL A 42 20.86 -46.94 -0.07
N ASN A 43 20.68 -46.80 1.24
CA ASN A 43 21.13 -47.81 2.20
C ASN A 43 20.45 -49.16 1.98
N GLY A 44 19.14 -49.15 1.73
CA GLY A 44 18.40 -50.38 1.43
C GLY A 44 18.87 -51.04 0.14
N ALA A 45 19.25 -50.27 -0.88
CA ALA A 45 19.69 -50.79 -2.18
C ALA A 45 21.10 -51.41 -2.18
N ARG A 46 21.88 -51.29 -1.09
CA ARG A 46 23.24 -51.83 -1.01
C ARG A 46 23.21 -53.36 -1.06
N VAL A 47 23.92 -53.93 -2.03
CA VAL A 47 24.06 -55.39 -2.20
C VAL A 47 25.08 -55.92 -1.19
N ASN A 48 24.64 -56.19 0.04
CA ASN A 48 25.46 -56.90 1.06
C ASN A 48 24.73 -58.10 1.70
N ASP A 49 23.43 -58.28 1.45
CA ASP A 49 22.59 -59.34 1.99
C ASP A 49 22.23 -60.42 0.93
N PRO A 50 21.73 -61.60 1.34
CA PRO A 50 21.40 -62.71 0.43
C PRO A 50 20.53 -62.25 -0.76
N PRO A 51 20.61 -62.93 -1.92
CA PRO A 51 20.09 -62.46 -3.21
C PRO A 51 18.57 -62.20 -3.29
N VAL A 52 17.82 -62.43 -2.22
CA VAL A 52 16.35 -62.28 -2.18
C VAL A 52 15.97 -61.34 -1.05
N ARG A 53 15.41 -60.17 -1.43
CA ARG A 53 14.80 -59.22 -0.49
C ARG A 53 13.38 -59.69 -0.20
N ASN A 54 12.98 -59.69 1.08
CA ASN A 54 11.63 -60.10 1.42
C ASN A 54 10.59 -59.05 0.97
N SER A 55 9.33 -59.45 0.86
CA SER A 55 8.25 -58.57 0.39
C SER A 55 8.02 -57.34 1.29
N GLN A 56 8.31 -57.45 2.59
CA GLN A 56 8.19 -56.36 3.55
C GLN A 56 9.22 -55.24 3.29
N GLU A 57 10.46 -55.59 2.98
CA GLU A 57 11.50 -54.61 2.63
C GLU A 57 11.20 -53.89 1.32
N ALA A 58 10.72 -54.61 0.31
CA ALA A 58 10.30 -54.03 -0.96
C ALA A 58 9.18 -53.00 -0.74
N PHE A 59 8.17 -53.34 0.07
CA PHE A 59 7.08 -52.45 0.43
C PHE A 59 7.58 -51.21 1.20
N MET A 60 8.51 -51.36 2.16
CA MET A 60 9.07 -50.22 2.89
C MET A 60 9.86 -49.28 1.97
N MET A 61 10.57 -49.79 0.96
CA MET A 61 11.23 -48.95 -0.03
C MET A 61 10.21 -48.20 -0.90
N GLU A 62 9.15 -48.85 -1.34
CA GLU A 62 8.09 -48.21 -2.11
C GLU A 62 7.42 -47.06 -1.32
N MET A 63 7.12 -47.28 -0.04
CA MET A 63 6.58 -46.25 0.85
C MET A 63 7.54 -45.05 0.99
N ARG A 64 8.85 -45.28 1.09
CA ARG A 64 9.85 -44.19 1.15
C ARG A 64 9.88 -43.36 -0.13
N ALA A 65 9.85 -44.03 -1.29
CA ALA A 65 9.77 -43.34 -2.58
C ALA A 65 8.48 -42.52 -2.69
N SER A 66 7.35 -43.07 -2.26
CA SER A 66 6.06 -42.35 -2.24
C SER A 66 6.13 -41.10 -1.36
N ARG A 67 6.74 -41.18 -0.17
CA ARG A 67 6.93 -40.03 0.73
C ARG A 67 7.81 -38.94 0.12
N MET A 68 8.86 -39.30 -0.63
CA MET A 68 9.67 -38.31 -1.36
C MET A 68 8.84 -37.57 -2.41
N VAL A 69 7.99 -38.29 -3.16
CA VAL A 69 7.10 -37.68 -4.17
C VAL A 69 6.11 -36.73 -3.51
N GLN A 70 5.54 -37.11 -2.36
CA GLN A 70 4.62 -36.25 -1.59
C GLN A 70 5.31 -34.97 -1.09
N ALA A 71 6.52 -35.07 -0.56
CA ALA A 71 7.30 -33.90 -0.14
C ALA A 71 7.65 -32.99 -1.33
N ALA A 72 8.00 -33.55 -2.48
CA ALA A 72 8.24 -32.78 -3.70
C ALA A 72 6.99 -32.04 -4.18
N ASP A 73 5.82 -32.68 -4.15
CA ASP A 73 4.54 -32.03 -4.47
C ASP A 73 4.21 -30.88 -3.50
N SER A 74 4.46 -31.07 -2.20
CA SER A 74 4.31 -30.02 -1.19
C SER A 74 5.20 -28.80 -1.46
N LEU A 75 6.45 -29.03 -1.90
CA LEU A 75 7.37 -27.96 -2.32
C LEU A 75 6.85 -27.23 -3.58
N LEU A 76 6.28 -27.93 -4.57
CA LEU A 76 5.69 -27.29 -5.75
C LEU A 76 4.49 -26.39 -5.37
N LYS A 77 3.66 -26.84 -4.44
CA LYS A 77 2.57 -26.02 -3.86
C LYS A 77 3.11 -24.79 -3.15
N LEU A 78 4.19 -24.95 -2.37
CA LEU A 78 4.84 -23.84 -1.68
C LEU A 78 5.38 -22.78 -2.65
N VAL A 79 6.06 -23.20 -3.72
CA VAL A 79 6.52 -22.30 -4.79
C VAL A 79 5.35 -21.56 -5.42
N SER A 80 4.21 -22.23 -5.61
CA SER A 80 3.00 -21.60 -6.15
C SER A 80 2.43 -20.53 -5.20
N GLU A 81 2.38 -20.81 -3.89
CA GLU A 81 1.96 -19.84 -2.87
C GLU A 81 2.90 -18.62 -2.80
N LEU A 82 4.22 -18.83 -2.95
CA LEU A 82 5.21 -17.75 -2.99
C LEU A 82 5.04 -16.86 -4.21
N LYS A 83 4.87 -17.46 -5.40
CA LYS A 83 4.57 -16.72 -6.64
C LYS A 83 3.30 -15.89 -6.50
N GLN A 84 2.24 -16.48 -5.95
CA GLN A 84 0.99 -15.77 -5.69
C GLN A 84 1.22 -14.57 -4.76
N THR A 85 1.92 -14.78 -3.64
CA THR A 85 2.23 -13.71 -2.68
C THR A 85 3.03 -12.57 -3.34
N ALA A 86 4.02 -12.90 -4.17
CA ALA A 86 4.82 -11.91 -4.89
C ALA A 86 3.97 -11.07 -5.86
N MET A 87 3.08 -11.70 -6.65
CA MET A 87 2.19 -10.97 -7.57
C MET A 87 1.26 -9.99 -6.83
N PHE A 88 0.70 -10.38 -5.69
CA PHE A 88 -0.22 -9.52 -4.96
C PHE A 88 0.46 -8.47 -4.07
N SER A 89 1.70 -8.70 -3.65
CA SER A 89 2.47 -7.72 -2.86
C SER A 89 2.73 -6.41 -3.61
N GLY A 90 2.94 -6.47 -4.92
CA GLY A 90 3.13 -5.28 -5.75
C GLY A 90 1.90 -4.37 -5.79
N PHE A 91 0.70 -4.95 -5.74
CA PHE A 91 -0.55 -4.16 -5.73
C PHE A 91 -0.80 -3.49 -4.38
N ALA A 92 -0.48 -4.13 -3.26
CA ALA A 92 -0.61 -3.52 -1.93
C ALA A 92 0.29 -2.29 -1.81
N SER A 93 1.57 -2.41 -2.17
CA SER A 93 2.51 -1.28 -2.15
C SER A 93 2.13 -0.18 -3.15
N LEU A 94 1.56 -0.54 -4.31
CA LEU A 94 1.05 0.45 -5.26
C LEU A 94 -0.19 1.17 -4.73
N ASN A 95 -1.10 0.45 -4.07
CA ASN A 95 -2.29 1.03 -3.45
C ASN A 95 -1.91 2.04 -2.36
N ASP A 96 -0.98 1.69 -1.48
CA ASP A 96 -0.48 2.58 -0.43
C ASP A 96 0.11 3.88 -1.03
N HIS A 97 0.89 3.78 -2.12
CA HIS A 97 1.41 4.95 -2.82
C HIS A 97 0.33 5.80 -3.51
N VAL A 98 -0.70 5.17 -4.06
CA VAL A 98 -1.84 5.88 -4.68
C VAL A 98 -2.61 6.64 -3.60
N GLU A 99 -2.86 6.03 -2.45
CA GLU A 99 -3.55 6.65 -1.31
C GLU A 99 -2.74 7.83 -0.77
N GLN A 100 -1.43 7.65 -0.53
CA GLN A 100 -0.54 8.74 -0.12
C GLN A 100 -0.57 9.93 -1.10
N ARG A 101 -0.42 9.67 -2.40
CA ARG A 101 -0.47 10.77 -3.40
C ARG A 101 -1.84 11.43 -3.48
N THR A 102 -2.91 10.69 -3.23
CA THR A 102 -4.27 11.24 -3.20
C THR A 102 -4.42 12.21 -2.04
N GLU A 103 -3.92 11.85 -0.86
CA GLU A 103 -3.88 12.74 0.31
C GLU A 103 -3.04 13.99 0.04
N GLU A 104 -1.83 13.83 -0.51
CA GLU A 104 -0.94 14.96 -0.86
C GLU A 104 -1.60 15.92 -1.86
N PHE A 105 -2.27 15.40 -2.90
CA PHE A 105 -2.99 16.25 -3.86
C PHE A 105 -4.21 16.92 -3.25
N THR A 106 -4.89 16.28 -2.31
CA THR A 106 -6.02 16.86 -1.59
C THR A 106 -5.55 18.04 -0.74
N GLU A 107 -4.48 17.86 0.05
CA GLU A 107 -3.88 18.92 0.85
C GLU A 107 -3.40 20.10 -0.03
N GLN A 108 -2.75 19.78 -1.15
CA GLN A 108 -2.29 20.80 -2.09
C GLN A 108 -3.45 21.57 -2.73
N ALA A 109 -4.57 20.91 -3.04
CA ALA A 109 -5.77 21.54 -3.56
C ALA A 109 -6.39 22.48 -2.52
N GLU A 110 -6.57 22.03 -1.28
CA GLU A 110 -7.10 22.83 -0.17
C GLU A 110 -6.23 24.07 0.10
N LYS A 111 -4.91 23.90 0.13
CA LYS A 111 -3.97 25.01 0.29
C LYS A 111 -4.09 26.03 -0.85
N THR A 112 -4.25 25.55 -2.08
CA THR A 112 -4.40 26.40 -3.26
C THR A 112 -5.73 27.17 -3.21
N GLU A 113 -6.82 26.51 -2.81
CA GLU A 113 -8.13 27.13 -2.64
C GLU A 113 -8.11 28.23 -1.56
N CYS A 114 -7.46 27.96 -0.42
CA CYS A 114 -7.29 28.95 0.64
C CYS A 114 -6.51 30.18 0.16
N MET A 115 -5.43 29.98 -0.60
CA MET A 115 -4.67 31.09 -1.20
C MET A 115 -5.51 31.90 -2.20
N LEU A 116 -6.30 31.23 -3.04
CA LEU A 116 -7.18 31.90 -4.01
C LEU A 116 -8.28 32.70 -3.31
N SER A 117 -8.89 32.17 -2.25
CA SER A 117 -9.88 32.90 -1.44
C SER A 117 -9.29 34.19 -0.89
N ARG A 118 -8.10 34.12 -0.28
CA ARG A 118 -7.41 35.29 0.26
C ARG A 118 -7.10 36.34 -0.81
N ILE A 119 -6.58 35.92 -1.96
CA ILE A 119 -6.31 36.83 -3.09
C ILE A 119 -7.62 37.47 -3.59
N GLY A 120 -8.70 36.71 -3.65
CA GLY A 120 -10.03 37.21 -4.01
C GLY A 120 -10.55 38.26 -3.04
N GLU A 121 -10.38 38.04 -1.74
CA GLU A 121 -10.74 39.00 -0.68
C GLU A 121 -9.91 40.28 -0.77
N GLU A 122 -8.59 40.16 -0.95
CA GLU A 122 -7.68 41.31 -1.12
C GLU A 122 -8.03 42.12 -2.37
N ALA A 123 -8.28 41.46 -3.50
CA ALA A 123 -8.69 42.12 -4.74
C ALA A 123 -10.04 42.84 -4.59
N ALA A 124 -11.02 42.21 -3.95
CA ALA A 124 -12.32 42.82 -3.69
C ALA A 124 -12.21 44.04 -2.77
N ALA A 125 -11.37 43.99 -1.74
CA ALA A 125 -11.10 45.12 -0.86
C ALA A 125 -10.45 46.29 -1.61
N SER A 126 -9.43 46.02 -2.43
CA SER A 126 -8.78 47.05 -3.26
C SER A 126 -9.73 47.69 -4.26
N LEU A 127 -10.61 46.91 -4.89
CA LEU A 127 -11.63 47.45 -5.81
C LEU A 127 -12.63 48.36 -5.08
N LYS A 128 -13.11 47.96 -3.91
CA LYS A 128 -14.02 48.78 -3.10
C LYS A 128 -13.38 50.09 -2.64
N GLU A 129 -12.10 50.05 -2.26
CA GLU A 129 -11.34 51.25 -1.93
C GLU A 129 -11.21 52.18 -3.15
N LEU A 130 -10.89 51.63 -4.32
CA LEU A 130 -10.79 52.39 -5.56
C LEU A 130 -12.11 53.04 -5.96
N GLU A 131 -13.22 52.30 -5.89
CA GLU A 131 -14.58 52.83 -6.14
C GLU A 131 -14.90 53.99 -5.18
N SER A 132 -14.61 53.83 -3.88
CA SER A 132 -14.79 54.88 -2.87
C SER A 132 -14.00 56.14 -3.22
N HIS A 133 -12.74 56.00 -3.63
CA HIS A 133 -11.90 57.12 -4.06
C HIS A 133 -12.44 57.82 -5.30
N TYR A 134 -12.96 57.08 -6.27
CA TYR A 134 -13.55 57.62 -7.49
C TYR A 134 -14.78 58.48 -7.19
N TYR A 135 -15.75 57.94 -6.44
CA TYR A 135 -16.96 58.69 -6.08
C TYR A 135 -16.67 59.88 -5.16
N SER A 136 -15.80 59.72 -4.17
CA SER A 136 -15.38 60.82 -3.28
C SER A 136 -14.66 61.95 -4.02
N SER A 137 -14.00 61.65 -5.14
CA SER A 137 -13.35 62.66 -5.98
C SER A 137 -14.39 63.37 -6.85
N ALA A 138 -15.30 62.63 -7.50
CA ALA A 138 -16.36 63.19 -8.33
C ALA A 138 -17.30 64.14 -7.56
N GLU A 139 -17.65 63.82 -6.32
CA GLU A 139 -18.47 64.70 -5.46
C GLU A 139 -17.73 65.96 -5.03
N ARG A 140 -16.40 65.88 -4.85
CA ARG A 140 -15.57 67.07 -4.58
C ARG A 140 -15.50 68.00 -5.79
N THR A 141 -15.38 67.44 -7.00
CA THR A 141 -15.39 68.25 -8.22
C THR A 141 -16.76 68.91 -8.44
N SER A 142 -17.88 68.21 -8.20
CA SER A 142 -19.22 68.77 -8.36
C SER A 142 -19.55 69.84 -7.31
N SER A 143 -19.14 69.66 -6.05
CA SER A 143 -19.31 70.66 -4.98
C SER A 143 -18.37 71.87 -5.10
N SER A 144 -17.27 71.76 -5.87
CA SER A 144 -16.36 72.87 -6.15
C SER A 144 -16.83 73.82 -7.28
N LEU A 145 -17.89 73.48 -8.01
CA LEU A 145 -18.49 74.35 -9.01
C LEU A 145 -19.48 75.32 -8.34
N PRO A 146 -19.29 76.65 -8.42
CA PRO A 146 -20.18 77.61 -7.79
C PRO A 146 -21.57 77.57 -8.44
N SER A 147 -22.62 77.43 -7.61
CA SER A 147 -24.02 77.54 -8.01
C SER A 147 -24.32 78.98 -8.46
N TYR A 148 -24.33 79.22 -9.77
CA TYR A 148 -24.88 80.44 -10.36
C TYR A 148 -26.41 80.38 -10.28
N SER A 149 -26.98 80.94 -9.22
CA SER A 149 -28.42 81.24 -9.15
C SER A 149 -28.71 82.57 -9.83
N GLN A 150 -29.78 82.57 -10.63
CA GLN A 150 -30.32 83.68 -11.43
C GLN A 150 -30.57 84.97 -10.61
N GLU A 151 -30.16 86.13 -11.17
CA GLU A 151 -30.88 87.40 -10.99
C GLU A 151 -31.15 88.05 -12.37
N THR A 152 -32.42 87.97 -12.76
CA THR A 152 -33.30 88.92 -13.50
C THR A 152 -32.81 89.75 -14.70
N MET A 153 -33.54 89.62 -15.83
CA MET A 153 -33.62 90.55 -16.99
C MET A 153 -33.95 92.00 -16.55
N PRO A 154 -33.54 93.00 -17.36
CA PRO A 154 -34.45 93.53 -18.40
C PRO A 154 -33.92 93.42 -19.83
#